data_AF-A0A1F8TDY5-F1
#
_entry.id   AF-A0A1F8TDY5-F1
#
_cell.length_a   1.000
_cell.length_b   1.000
_cell.length_c   1.000
_cell.angle_alpha   90.00
_cell.angle_beta   90.00
_cell.angle_gamma   90.00
#
_symmetry.space_group_name_H-M   'P 1'
#
loop_
_entity.id
_entity.type
_entity.pdbx_description
1 polymer ?
#
loop_
_entity_poly.entity_id
_entity_poly.type
_entity_poly.pdbx_seq_one_letter_code
_entity_poly.pdbx_strand_id
1 'polypeptide(L)' 'MQIRCVHCHKPFALNKDAVHAALDLIAAEDLGHYNAHCPHCGRTNRVSRKELQRSAPDWHPASPTVEAPPPEETDQIVD' A
#
# COMPACT_ATOMS: atom_id res chain seq x y z
N MET A 1 -9.08 -10.41 3.12
CA MET A 1 -8.29 -10.86 4.29
C MET A 1 -9.10 -10.74 5.57
N GLN A 2 -9.17 -11.79 6.40
CA GLN A 2 -9.85 -11.77 7.70
C GLN A 2 -8.87 -11.38 8.82
N ILE A 3 -9.24 -10.39 9.63
CA ILE A 3 -8.48 -9.91 10.80
C ILE A 3 -9.29 -10.19 12.07
N ARG A 4 -8.62 -10.64 13.13
CA ARG A 4 -9.16 -10.62 14.50
C ARG A 4 -8.57 -9.44 15.23
N CYS A 5 -9.41 -8.54 15.76
CA CYS A 5 -8.88 -7.41 16.52
C CYS A 5 -8.12 -7.88 17.76
N VAL A 6 -6.91 -7.38 17.97
CA VAL A 6 -6.07 -7.72 19.14
C VAL A 6 -6.66 -7.20 20.46
N HIS A 7 -7.57 -6.23 20.40
CA HIS A 7 -8.15 -5.59 21.57
C HIS A 7 -9.56 -6.11 21.90
N CYS A 8 -10.52 -5.99 20.98
CA CYS A 8 -11.90 -6.41 21.25
C CYS A 8 -12.22 -7.83 20.76
N HIS A 9 -11.27 -8.52 20.12
CA HIS A 9 -11.38 -9.87 19.58
C HIS A 9 -12.47 -10.11 18.53
N LYS A 10 -13.23 -9.06 18.15
CA LYS A 10 -14.21 -9.16 17.07
C LYS A 10 -13.50 -9.30 15.71
N PRO A 11 -13.99 -10.20 14.85
CA PRO A 11 -13.51 -10.31 13.49
C PRO A 11 -13.94 -9.10 12.64
N PHE A 12 -13.07 -8.69 11.72
CA PHE A 12 -13.39 -7.77 10.63
C PHE A 12 -12.53 -8.10 9.41
N ALA A 13 -12.94 -7.68 8.22
CA ALA A 13 -12.26 -8.04 6.99
C ALA A 13 -11.77 -6.81 6.23
N LEU A 14 -10.63 -6.96 5.57
CA LEU A 14 -10.24 -6.12 4.44
C LEU A 14 -10.69 -6.83 3.16
N ASN A 15 -11.43 -6.13 2.29
CA ASN A 15 -11.77 -6.64 0.97
C ASN A 15 -10.54 -6.59 0.04
N LYS A 16 -10.67 -7.10 -1.19
CA LYS A 16 -9.57 -7.16 -2.16
C LYS A 16 -8.98 -5.78 -2.43
N ASP A 17 -9.84 -4.81 -2.72
CA ASP A 17 -9.42 -3.44 -3.06
C ASP A 17 -8.67 -2.77 -1.90
N ALA A 18 -9.13 -2.96 -0.67
CA ALA A 18 -8.44 -2.45 0.52
C ALA A 18 -7.08 -3.13 0.75
N VAL A 19 -6.95 -4.42 0.43
CA VAL A 19 -5.64 -5.11 0.49
C VAL A 19 -4.68 -4.57 -0.56
N HIS A 20 -5.15 -4.33 -1.79
CA HIS A 20 -4.33 -3.76 -2.87
C HIS A 20 -3.88 -2.33 -2.51
N ALA A 21 -4.81 -1.47 -2.11
CA ALA A 21 -4.49 -0.12 -1.67
C ALA A 21 -3.53 -0.09 -0.47
N ALA A 22 -3.65 -1.04 0.47
CA ALA A 22 -2.73 -1.15 1.59
C ALA A 22 -1.32 -1.57 1.14
N LEU A 23 -1.20 -2.45 0.15
CA LEU A 23 0.08 -2.84 -0.45
C LEU A 23 0.72 -1.70 -1.24
N ASP A 24 -0.08 -0.95 -2.01
CA ASP A 24 0.38 0.22 -2.75
C ASP A 24 0.93 1.30 -1.80
N LEU A 25 0.20 1.59 -0.72
CA LEU A 25 0.64 2.52 0.32
C LEU A 25 1.96 2.07 0.97
N ILE A 26 2.02 0.80 1.36
CA ILE A 26 3.23 0.21 1.95
C ILE A 26 4.43 0.31 1.00
N ALA A 27 4.22 0.09 -0.30
CA ALA A 27 5.27 0.15 -1.30
C ALA A 27 5.73 1.58 -1.56
N ALA A 28 4.79 2.52 -1.70
CA ALA A 28 5.07 3.93 -1.98
C ALA A 28 5.82 4.63 -0.83
N GLU A 29 5.49 4.29 0.42
CA GLU A 29 6.07 4.93 1.61
C GLU A 29 7.16 4.08 2.30
N ASP A 30 7.58 2.98 1.68
CA ASP A 30 8.52 2.00 2.25
C ASP A 30 8.18 1.54 3.68
N LEU A 31 6.89 1.31 3.93
CA LEU A 31 6.42 0.89 5.25
C LEU A 31 6.65 -0.62 5.47
N GLY A 32 6.85 -0.99 6.74
CA GLY A 32 6.89 -2.40 7.14
C GLY A 32 5.51 -3.04 7.35
N HIS A 33 4.47 -2.23 7.57
CA HIS A 33 3.12 -2.68 7.91
C HIS A 33 2.05 -1.65 7.55
N TYR A 34 0.81 -2.13 7.43
CA TYR A 34 -0.40 -1.31 7.29
C TYR A 34 -1.14 -1.25 8.62
N ASN A 35 -1.73 -0.10 8.92
CA ASN A 35 -2.52 0.12 10.12
C ASN A 35 -4.02 -0.08 9.82
N ALA A 36 -4.54 -1.28 10.09
CA ALA A 36 -5.95 -1.59 9.92
C ALA A 36 -6.76 -1.21 11.16
N HIS A 37 -7.66 -0.23 11.03
CA HIS A 37 -8.52 0.21 12.11
C HIS A 37 -9.71 -0.74 12.29
N CYS A 38 -9.93 -1.23 13.50
CA CYS A 38 -11.07 -2.10 13.79
C CYS A 38 -12.38 -1.29 13.73
N PRO A 39 -13.38 -1.70 12.92
CA PRO A 39 -14.65 -0.97 12.81
C PRO A 39 -15.51 -1.06 14.08
N HIS A 40 -15.19 -1.98 14.99
CA HIS A 40 -15.96 -2.18 16.22
C HIS A 40 -15.46 -1.35 17.41
N CYS A 41 -14.15 -1.10 17.50
CA CYS A 41 -13.54 -0.46 18.67
C CYS A 41 -12.49 0.61 18.34
N GLY A 42 -12.23 0.88 17.05
CA GLY A 42 -11.26 1.88 16.60
C GLY A 42 -9.78 1.50 16.76
N ARG A 43 -9.46 0.46 17.53
CA ARG A 43 -8.07 0.02 17.76
C ARG A 43 -7.37 -0.29 16.44
N THR A 44 -6.15 0.22 16.29
CA THR A 44 -5.23 -0.14 15.21
C THR A 44 -4.71 -1.57 15.36
N ASN A 45 -4.77 -2.34 14.28
CA ASN A 45 -4.19 -3.66 14.16
C ASN A 45 -3.15 -3.59 13.05
N ARG A 46 -1.88 -3.87 13.38
CA ARG A 46 -0.80 -3.88 12.39
C ARG A 46 -0.92 -5.14 11.55
N VAL A 47 -0.93 -4.97 10.23
CA VAL A 47 -0.90 -6.06 9.26
C VAL A 47 0.43 -5.96 8.52
N SER A 48 1.25 -7.00 8.58
CA SER A 48 2.53 -6.98 7.88
C SER A 48 2.37 -6.99 6.36
N ARG A 49 3.37 -6.45 5.64
CA ARG A 49 3.44 -6.54 4.17
C ARG A 49 3.24 -8.00 3.69
N LYS A 50 3.86 -8.95 4.39
CA LYS A 50 3.79 -10.39 4.06
C LYS A 50 2.38 -10.96 4.18
N GLU A 51 1.61 -10.56 5.19
CA GLU A 51 0.22 -11.02 5.36
C GLU A 51 -0.71 -10.47 4.27
N LEU A 52 -0.51 -9.20 3.88
CA LEU A 52 -1.23 -8.60 2.77
C LEU A 52 -0.89 -9.29 1.44
N GLN A 53 0.39 -9.50 1.14
CA GLN A 53 0.84 -10.19 -0.08
C GLN A 53 0.26 -11.60 -0.19
N ARG A 54 0.22 -12.36 0.92
CA ARG A 54 -0.43 -13.69 0.92
C ARG A 54 -1.93 -13.63 0.60
N SER A 55 -2.57 -12.49 0.90
CA SER A 55 -4.01 -12.29 0.68
C SER A 55 -4.32 -11.70 -0.71
N ALA A 56 -3.31 -11.28 -1.46
CA ALA A 56 -3.41 -10.72 -2.80
C ALA A 56 -2.27 -11.27 -3.68
N PRO A 57 -2.34 -12.56 -4.07
CA PRO A 57 -1.30 -13.19 -4.87
C PRO A 57 -1.17 -12.61 -6.29
N ASP A 58 -2.20 -11.91 -6.75
CA ASP A 58 -2.26 -11.19 -8.02
C ASP A 58 -1.79 -9.73 -7.93
N TRP A 59 -1.44 -9.25 -6.74
CA TRP A 59 -0.85 -7.92 -6.58
C TRP A 59 0.62 -7.93 -7.00
N HIS A 60 0.98 -6.94 -7.80
CA HIS A 60 2.36 -6.66 -8.19
C HIS A 60 2.66 -5.19 -7.88
N PRO A 61 3.83 -4.87 -7.32
CA PRO A 61 4.22 -3.48 -7.13
C PRO A 61 4.24 -2.80 -8.49
N ALA A 62 3.63 -1.61 -8.60
CA ALA A 62 3.88 -0.77 -9.75
C ALA A 62 5.39 -0.56 -9.85
N SER A 63 5.99 -0.94 -10.97
CA SER A 63 7.36 -0.52 -11.25
C SER A 63 7.40 0.99 -11.04
N PRO A 64 8.33 1.54 -10.27
CA PRO A 64 8.47 2.98 -10.19
C PRO A 64 8.65 3.45 -11.65
N THR A 65 7.66 4.17 -12.17
CA THR A 65 7.85 4.97 -13.36
C THR A 65 8.95 5.93 -12.95
N VAL A 66 10.19 5.60 -13.33
CA VAL A 66 11.26 6.57 -13.40
C VAL A 66 10.74 7.59 -14.40
N GLU A 67 10.18 8.69 -13.88
CA GLU A 67 9.83 9.84 -14.69
C GLU A 67 11.11 10.20 -15.43
N ALA A 68 11.12 9.94 -16.75
CA ALA A 68 12.26 10.26 -17.57
C ALA A 68 12.56 11.74 -17.38
N PRO A 69 13.82 12.14 -17.15
CA PRO A 69 14.16 13.55 -17.00
C PRO A 69 13.58 14.32 -18.21
N PRO A 70 12.98 15.50 -17.99
CA PRO A 70 12.44 16.30 -19.08
C PRO A 70 13.54 16.53 -20.12
N PRO A 71 13.24 16.49 -21.43
CA PRO A 71 14.23 16.73 -22.46
C PRO A 71 14.83 18.12 -22.22
N GLU A 72 16.16 18.18 -22.05
CA GLU A 72 16.90 19.43 -21.92
C GLU A 72 16.62 20.29 -23.17
N GLU A 73 15.87 21.37 -22.97
CA GLU A 73 15.59 22.38 -23.99
C GLU A 73 16.92 23.07 -24.34
N THR A 74 17.53 22.66 -25.45
CA THR A 74 18.72 23.32 -25.97
C THR A 74 18.29 24.63 -26.61
N ASP A 75 18.50 25.73 -25.90
CA ASP A 75 18.46 27.09 -26.44
C ASP A 75 19.34 27.18 -27.70
N GLN A 76 18.70 27.22 -28.86
CA GLN A 76 19.37 27.56 -30.12
C GLN A 76 19.51 29.08 -30.21
N ILE A 77 20.73 29.52 -29.90
CA ILE A 77 21.26 30.84 -30.24
C ILE A 77 21.20 30.98 -31.77
N VAL A 78 20.40 31.94 -32.25
CA VAL A 78 20.39 32.38 -33.65
C VAL A 78 21.30 33.60 -33.79
N ASP A 79 22.26 33.50 -34.71
CA ASP A 79 23.22 34.54 -35.15
C ASP A 79 22.58 35.49 -36.18
#